data_AF-A0AAV9P653-F1
#
_entry.id   AF-A0AAV9P653-F1
#
_cell.length_a   1.000
_cell.length_b   1.000
_cell.length_c   1.000
_cell.angle_alpha   90.00
_cell.angle_beta   90.00
_cell.angle_gamma   90.00
#
_symmetry.space_group_name_H-M   'P 1'
#
loop_
_entity.id
_entity.type
_entity.pdbx_description
1 polymer ?
#
loop_
_entity_poly.entity_id
_entity_poly.type
_entity_poly.pdbx_seq_one_letter_code
_entity_poly.pdbx_strand_id
1 'polypeptide(L)'
;MATNITWHAGLTRQERSELRKQKGCTVWFTGLSASGKSTIATALEQHLLKQGLQTYRLDGDNVRFGLNKDLGFSPQDRVENIRRIAEVAKLFADSTTIALTSFISPYKADRQVARDLHADTKNTDSPLPFIEVFIDVPIEEAEKRDPKGLYKKAKAGEIKEFTGISAPYEAPENPEVHIHSEKTSVEEAVVIITKYLEEKGLLKMG
;
A
#
# COMPACT_ATOMS: atom_id res chain seq x y z
N MET A 1 -3.41 -1.05 -25.42
CA MET A 1 -2.85 0.32 -25.31
C MET A 1 -3.85 1.27 -25.94
N ALA A 2 -4.25 2.32 -25.23
CA ALA A 2 -5.04 3.38 -25.86
C ALA A 2 -4.17 4.10 -26.89
N THR A 3 -4.60 4.14 -28.14
CA THR A 3 -3.99 4.93 -29.20
C THR A 3 -4.66 6.31 -29.26
N ASN A 4 -3.92 7.35 -29.65
CA ASN A 4 -4.41 8.73 -29.85
C ASN A 4 -4.70 9.58 -28.59
N ILE A 5 -3.99 9.34 -27.47
CA ILE A 5 -4.03 10.24 -26.31
C ILE A 5 -2.70 11.00 -26.23
N THR A 6 -2.76 12.33 -26.30
CA THR A 6 -1.62 13.22 -26.07
C THR A 6 -1.66 13.75 -24.64
N TRP A 7 -0.51 13.79 -23.96
CA TRP A 7 -0.41 14.36 -22.62
C TRP A 7 -0.45 15.89 -22.72
N HIS A 8 -1.36 16.55 -21.99
CA HIS A 8 -1.38 18.01 -21.88
C HIS A 8 -0.43 18.46 -20.77
N ALA A 9 0.43 19.43 -21.05
CA ALA A 9 1.33 19.98 -20.03
C ALA A 9 0.53 20.69 -18.92
N GLY A 10 0.75 20.30 -17.67
CA GLY A 10 0.21 20.92 -16.46
C GLY A 10 1.32 21.37 -15.51
N LEU A 11 0.97 21.67 -14.25
CA LEU A 11 1.94 21.93 -13.18
C LEU A 11 2.89 20.74 -12.99
N THR A 12 4.17 21.03 -12.79
CA THR A 12 5.18 20.06 -12.36
C THR A 12 4.89 19.52 -10.95
N ARG A 13 5.45 18.37 -10.61
CA ARG A 13 5.36 17.79 -9.26
C ARG A 13 6.01 18.69 -8.22
N GLN A 14 7.13 19.32 -8.57
CA GLN A 14 7.80 20.28 -7.70
C GLN A 14 6.89 21.49 -7.39
N GLU A 15 6.37 22.17 -8.42
CA GLU A 15 5.48 23.33 -8.23
C GLU A 15 4.25 22.94 -7.40
N ARG A 16 3.63 21.79 -7.69
CA ARG A 16 2.48 21.31 -6.92
C ARG A 16 2.84 21.10 -5.44
N SER A 17 3.99 20.48 -5.17
CA SER A 17 4.46 20.22 -3.81
C SER A 17 4.79 21.51 -3.04
N GLU A 18 5.34 22.51 -3.71
CA GLU A 18 5.63 23.83 -3.12
C GLU A 18 4.35 24.59 -2.79
N LEU A 19 3.40 24.65 -3.73
CA LEU A 19 2.10 25.31 -3.54
C LEU A 19 1.26 24.64 -2.45
N ARG A 20 1.30 23.30 -2.37
CA ARG A 20 0.58 22.51 -1.36
C ARG A 20 1.35 22.37 -0.04
N LYS A 21 2.62 22.79 -0.01
CA LYS A 21 3.54 22.66 1.13
C LYS A 21 3.69 21.22 1.64
N GLN A 22 3.51 20.23 0.76
CA GLN A 22 3.57 18.81 1.07
C GLN A 22 4.04 18.04 -0.17
N LYS A 23 4.85 16.99 0.05
CA LYS A 23 5.19 16.01 -0.99
C LYS A 23 4.23 14.82 -0.88
N GLY A 24 3.77 14.30 -2.01
CA GLY A 24 3.05 13.04 -2.03
C GLY A 24 3.99 11.85 -2.13
N CYS A 25 3.55 10.71 -1.63
CA CYS A 25 4.23 9.43 -1.71
C CYS A 25 3.23 8.30 -1.51
N THR A 26 3.65 7.07 -1.82
CA THR A 26 2.86 5.87 -1.54
C THR A 26 3.56 5.06 -0.46
N VAL A 27 2.85 4.80 0.64
CA VAL A 27 3.22 3.82 1.67
C VAL A 27 2.47 2.53 1.36
N TRP A 28 3.21 1.56 0.83
CA TRP A 28 2.68 0.30 0.35
C TRP A 28 2.83 -0.81 1.38
N PHE A 29 1.77 -1.07 2.15
CA PHE A 29 1.77 -2.20 3.09
C PHE A 29 1.58 -3.53 2.35
N THR A 30 2.42 -4.51 2.67
CA THR A 30 2.30 -5.91 2.23
C THR A 30 2.46 -6.86 3.40
N GLY A 31 1.84 -8.03 3.34
CA GLY A 31 1.85 -9.02 4.42
C GLY A 31 0.65 -9.96 4.38
N LEU A 32 0.71 -11.04 5.15
CA LEU A 32 -0.36 -12.03 5.27
C LEU A 32 -1.70 -11.43 5.75
N SER A 33 -2.82 -12.13 5.50
CA SER A 33 -4.09 -11.78 6.14
C SER A 33 -3.91 -11.73 7.67
N ALA A 34 -4.64 -10.86 8.37
CA ALA A 34 -4.50 -10.67 9.82
C ALA A 34 -3.09 -10.27 10.34
N SER A 35 -2.16 -9.86 9.47
CA SER A 35 -0.83 -9.35 9.91
C SER A 35 -0.89 -7.98 10.59
N GLY A 36 -1.99 -7.24 10.46
CA GLY A 36 -2.15 -5.91 11.09
C GLY A 36 -2.01 -4.72 10.14
N LYS A 37 -1.85 -4.95 8.83
CA LYS A 37 -1.75 -3.89 7.80
C LYS A 37 -2.81 -2.79 7.95
N SER A 38 -4.09 -3.14 7.96
CA SER A 38 -5.17 -2.15 8.02
C SER A 38 -5.20 -1.43 9.37
N THR A 39 -4.85 -2.11 10.47
CA THR A 39 -4.75 -1.52 11.81
C THR A 39 -3.66 -0.45 11.85
N ILE A 40 -2.45 -0.79 11.39
CA ILE A 40 -1.31 0.15 11.33
C ILE A 40 -1.59 1.28 10.34
N ALA A 41 -2.13 0.99 9.16
CA ALA A 41 -2.47 2.00 8.17
C ALA A 41 -3.52 3.00 8.69
N THR A 42 -4.50 2.54 9.47
CA THR A 42 -5.52 3.42 10.09
C THR A 42 -4.91 4.31 11.16
N ALA A 43 -4.05 3.75 12.02
CA ALA A 43 -3.37 4.52 13.06
C ALA A 43 -2.40 5.55 12.44
N LEU A 44 -1.67 5.17 11.39
CA LEU A 44 -0.78 6.06 10.64
C LEU A 44 -1.55 7.19 9.95
N GLU A 45 -2.67 6.88 9.29
CA GLU A 45 -3.57 7.87 8.68
C GLU A 45 -4.01 8.92 9.71
N GLN A 46 -4.50 8.47 10.87
CA GLN A 46 -4.92 9.37 11.95
C GLN A 46 -3.76 10.22 12.48
N HIS A 47 -2.57 9.62 12.64
CA HIS A 47 -1.39 10.32 13.12
C HIS A 47 -0.97 11.45 12.17
N LEU A 48 -0.86 11.15 10.88
CA LEU A 48 -0.45 12.13 9.86
C LEU A 48 -1.50 13.23 9.67
N LEU A 49 -2.79 12.88 9.65
CA LEU A 49 -3.88 13.87 9.56
C LEU A 49 -3.89 14.82 10.77
N LYS A 50 -3.62 14.33 11.99
CA LYS A 50 -3.51 15.18 13.19
C LYS A 50 -2.34 16.17 13.11
N GLN A 51 -1.34 15.91 12.27
CA GLN A 51 -0.23 16.82 11.98
C GLN A 51 -0.53 17.76 10.79
N GLY A 52 -1.75 17.72 10.24
CA GLY A 52 -2.16 18.55 9.11
C GLY A 52 -1.73 18.00 7.75
N LEU A 53 -1.17 16.79 7.69
CA LEU A 53 -0.69 16.18 6.45
C LEU A 53 -1.82 15.48 5.71
N GLN A 54 -1.98 15.78 4.42
CA GLN A 54 -2.98 15.14 3.57
C GLN A 54 -2.61 13.68 3.35
N THR A 55 -3.43 12.77 3.85
CA THR A 55 -3.19 11.33 3.84
C THR A 55 -4.50 10.62 3.51
N TYR A 56 -4.43 9.55 2.72
CA TYR A 56 -5.62 8.77 2.36
C TYR A 56 -5.32 7.28 2.25
N ARG A 57 -6.15 6.46 2.89
CA ARG A 57 -6.02 5.01 2.89
C ARG A 57 -6.84 4.34 1.80
N LEU A 58 -6.19 3.46 1.05
CA LEU A 58 -6.77 2.57 0.05
C LEU A 58 -6.74 1.13 0.60
N ASP A 59 -7.90 0.51 0.74
CA ASP A 59 -8.03 -0.82 1.32
C ASP A 59 -9.13 -1.66 0.67
N GLY A 60 -9.33 -2.87 1.21
CA GLY A 60 -10.39 -3.75 0.73
C GLY A 60 -11.80 -3.17 0.89
N ASP A 61 -12.03 -2.30 1.87
CA ASP A 61 -13.38 -1.80 2.17
C ASP A 61 -13.80 -0.71 1.18
N ASN A 62 -12.89 0.21 0.82
CA ASN A 62 -13.21 1.30 -0.12
C ASN A 62 -12.89 1.00 -1.59
N VAL A 63 -12.00 0.05 -1.90
CA VAL A 63 -11.68 -0.30 -3.29
C VAL A 63 -12.48 -1.51 -3.79
N ARG A 64 -12.62 -2.57 -2.99
CA ARG A 64 -13.12 -3.87 -3.47
C ARG A 64 -14.61 -3.87 -3.80
N PHE A 65 -15.40 -3.03 -3.13
CA PHE A 65 -16.84 -2.92 -3.39
C PHE A 65 -17.18 -1.77 -4.36
N GLY A 66 -16.19 -0.96 -4.75
CA GLY A 66 -16.33 0.17 -5.67
C GLY A 66 -15.59 -0.07 -6.97
N LEU A 67 -14.36 0.46 -7.06
CA LEU A 67 -13.50 0.42 -8.25
C LEU A 67 -13.22 -1.01 -8.75
N ASN A 68 -13.04 -1.95 -7.82
CA ASN A 68 -12.64 -3.34 -8.13
C ASN A 68 -13.77 -4.34 -7.87
N LYS A 69 -15.04 -3.91 -7.91
CA LYS A 69 -16.21 -4.77 -7.63
C LYS A 69 -16.41 -5.90 -8.65
N ASP A 70 -15.84 -5.75 -9.83
CA ASP A 70 -15.85 -6.73 -10.92
C ASP A 70 -14.82 -7.86 -10.73
N LEU A 71 -13.88 -7.72 -9.79
CA LEU A 71 -12.75 -8.63 -9.64
C LEU A 71 -12.98 -9.68 -8.54
N GLY A 72 -12.82 -10.95 -8.92
CA GLY A 72 -12.80 -12.10 -8.01
C GLY A 72 -11.45 -12.32 -7.35
N PHE A 73 -11.23 -13.52 -6.79
CA PHE A 73 -10.00 -13.88 -6.07
C PHE A 73 -9.05 -14.78 -6.88
N SER A 74 -9.30 -14.96 -8.17
CA SER A 74 -8.41 -15.71 -9.07
C SER A 74 -7.04 -15.04 -9.17
N PRO A 75 -5.97 -15.75 -9.59
CA PRO A 75 -4.66 -15.14 -9.80
C PRO A 75 -4.70 -13.93 -10.75
N GLN A 76 -5.45 -14.02 -11.85
CA GLN A 76 -5.59 -12.94 -12.83
C GLN A 76 -6.30 -11.72 -12.23
N ASP A 77 -7.38 -11.94 -11.47
CA ASP A 77 -8.09 -10.86 -10.79
C ASP A 77 -7.23 -10.19 -9.71
N ARG A 78 -6.31 -10.93 -9.06
CA ARG A 78 -5.37 -10.36 -8.09
C ARG A 78 -4.36 -9.45 -8.76
N VAL A 79 -3.79 -9.88 -9.89
CA VAL A 79 -2.86 -9.06 -10.69
C VAL A 79 -3.55 -7.77 -11.11
N GLU A 80 -4.75 -7.85 -11.68
CA GLU A 80 -5.50 -6.66 -12.10
C GLU A 80 -5.92 -5.77 -10.93
N ASN A 81 -6.31 -6.38 -9.80
CA ASN A 81 -6.64 -5.66 -8.58
C ASN A 81 -5.46 -4.81 -8.11
N ILE A 82 -4.26 -5.40 -7.99
CA ILE A 82 -3.04 -4.69 -7.58
C ILE A 82 -2.63 -3.63 -8.61
N ARG A 83 -2.74 -3.93 -9.92
CA ARG A 83 -2.45 -2.96 -10.98
C ARG A 83 -3.34 -1.72 -10.86
N ARG A 84 -4.66 -1.89 -10.70
CA ARG A 84 -5.61 -0.76 -10.52
C ARG A 84 -5.29 0.06 -9.27
N ILE A 85 -5.00 -0.62 -8.15
CA ILE A 85 -4.64 0.05 -6.89
C ILE A 85 -3.34 0.85 -7.05
N ALA A 86 -2.33 0.31 -7.75
CA ALA A 86 -1.08 1.00 -7.98
C ALA A 86 -1.26 2.30 -8.78
N GLU A 87 -2.12 2.29 -9.81
CA GLU A 87 -2.46 3.49 -10.58
C GLU A 87 -3.19 4.52 -9.71
N VAL A 88 -4.16 4.10 -8.91
CA VAL A 88 -4.88 5.01 -8.01
C VAL A 88 -3.96 5.58 -6.94
N ALA A 89 -3.11 4.76 -6.31
CA ALA A 89 -2.12 5.22 -5.35
C ALA A 89 -1.17 6.25 -5.95
N LYS A 90 -0.72 6.03 -7.20
CA LYS A 90 0.08 6.99 -7.97
C LYS A 90 -0.67 8.31 -8.17
N LEU A 91 -1.97 8.30 -8.50
CA LEU A 91 -2.76 9.52 -8.65
C LEU A 91 -2.87 10.30 -7.33
N PHE A 92 -3.07 9.60 -6.20
CA PHE A 92 -3.05 10.24 -4.88
C PHE A 92 -1.68 10.84 -4.56
N ALA A 93 -0.59 10.10 -4.78
CA ALA A 93 0.77 10.59 -4.56
C ALA A 93 1.10 11.79 -5.47
N ASP A 94 0.73 11.74 -6.74
CA ASP A 94 0.89 12.84 -7.70
C ASP A 94 0.10 14.09 -7.27
N SER A 95 -1.05 13.90 -6.59
CA SER A 95 -1.87 14.98 -6.03
C SER A 95 -1.28 15.62 -4.76
N THR A 96 -0.06 15.27 -4.34
CA THR A 96 0.60 15.64 -3.07
C THR A 96 0.02 14.98 -1.81
N THR A 97 -0.75 13.89 -1.96
CA THR A 97 -1.31 13.13 -0.82
C THR A 97 -0.39 11.97 -0.46
N ILE A 98 -0.29 11.63 0.83
CA ILE A 98 0.35 10.37 1.27
C ILE A 98 -0.68 9.24 1.09
N ALA A 99 -0.49 8.40 0.09
CA ALA A 99 -1.37 7.27 -0.19
C ALA A 99 -0.96 6.06 0.67
N LEU A 100 -1.86 5.51 1.48
CA LEU A 100 -1.61 4.32 2.31
C LEU A 100 -2.35 3.12 1.73
N THR A 101 -1.66 2.15 1.12
CA THR A 101 -2.32 0.97 0.55
C THR A 101 -2.21 -0.23 1.48
N SER A 102 -3.33 -0.87 1.87
CA SER A 102 -3.32 -1.99 2.85
C SER A 102 -3.81 -3.32 2.29
N PHE A 103 -3.24 -3.74 1.15
CA PHE A 103 -3.58 -5.00 0.46
C PHE A 103 -2.55 -6.09 0.77
N ILE A 104 -2.94 -7.36 0.60
CA ILE A 104 -2.00 -8.49 0.79
C ILE A 104 -0.82 -8.36 -0.18
N SER A 105 -1.10 -8.04 -1.45
CA SER A 105 -0.11 -7.93 -2.54
C SER A 105 0.94 -9.06 -2.53
N PRO A 106 0.50 -10.34 -2.66
CA PRO A 106 1.33 -11.50 -2.32
C PRO A 106 2.47 -11.76 -3.30
N TYR A 107 2.37 -11.31 -4.55
CA TYR A 107 3.37 -11.57 -5.59
C TYR A 107 4.38 -10.43 -5.69
N LYS A 108 5.67 -10.76 -5.65
CA LYS A 108 6.78 -9.82 -5.80
C LYS A 108 6.70 -9.06 -7.12
N ALA A 109 6.34 -9.75 -8.20
CA ALA A 109 6.19 -9.15 -9.52
C ALA A 109 5.16 -8.01 -9.54
N ASP A 110 4.00 -8.20 -8.90
CA ASP A 110 2.96 -7.16 -8.86
C ASP A 110 3.38 -5.94 -8.03
N ARG A 111 4.09 -6.17 -6.91
CA ARG A 111 4.65 -5.07 -6.10
C ARG A 111 5.75 -4.32 -6.86
N GLN A 112 6.57 -5.03 -7.63
CA GLN A 112 7.58 -4.42 -8.48
C GLN A 112 6.95 -3.56 -9.59
N VAL A 113 5.90 -4.05 -10.25
CA VAL A 113 5.15 -3.25 -11.24
C VAL A 113 4.59 -1.97 -10.61
N ALA A 114 4.04 -2.06 -9.39
CA ALA A 114 3.56 -0.89 -8.66
C ALA A 114 4.70 0.11 -8.36
N ARG A 115 5.86 -0.38 -7.94
CA ARG A 115 7.07 0.44 -7.68
C ARG A 115 7.57 1.11 -8.96
N ASP A 116 7.71 0.37 -10.05
CA ASP A 116 8.18 0.87 -11.35
C ASP A 116 7.25 1.95 -11.89
N LEU A 117 5.94 1.78 -11.71
CA LEU A 117 4.94 2.78 -12.09
C LEU A 117 5.13 4.12 -11.37
N HIS A 118 5.56 4.11 -10.10
CA HIS A 118 5.86 5.32 -9.32
C HIS A 118 7.21 5.93 -9.72
N ALA A 119 8.18 5.10 -10.09
CA ALA A 119 9.49 5.53 -10.57
C ALA A 119 9.45 6.13 -12.00
N ASP A 120 8.44 5.82 -12.81
CA ASP A 120 8.32 6.33 -14.18
C ASP A 120 8.17 7.85 -14.25
N THR A 121 9.11 8.50 -14.95
CA THR A 121 9.16 9.95 -15.17
C THR A 121 8.88 10.37 -16.62
N LYS A 122 8.39 9.49 -17.51
CA LYS A 122 8.18 9.82 -18.93
C LYS A 122 7.34 11.08 -19.17
N ASN A 123 6.39 11.38 -18.29
CA ASN A 123 5.45 12.49 -18.42
C ASN A 123 5.52 13.50 -17.25
N THR A 124 6.64 13.57 -16.54
CA THR A 124 6.79 14.34 -15.30
C THR A 124 8.26 14.65 -14.97
N ASP A 125 8.50 15.62 -14.10
CA ASP A 125 9.80 16.19 -13.72
C ASP A 125 10.58 15.40 -12.66
N SER A 126 9.94 14.51 -11.91
CA SER A 126 10.58 13.75 -10.82
C SER A 126 9.81 12.44 -10.53
N PRO A 127 10.42 11.39 -9.96
CA PRO A 127 9.69 10.17 -9.58
C PRO A 127 8.84 10.38 -8.33
N LEU A 128 7.83 9.52 -8.11
CA LEU A 128 7.08 9.47 -6.86
C LEU A 128 7.71 8.47 -5.90
N PRO A 129 7.95 8.84 -4.63
CA PRO A 129 8.48 7.90 -3.64
C PRO A 129 7.50 6.76 -3.36
N PHE A 130 8.02 5.53 -3.37
CA PHE A 130 7.28 4.30 -3.07
C PHE A 130 7.97 3.56 -1.91
N ILE A 131 7.29 3.50 -0.78
CA ILE A 131 7.79 2.95 0.48
C ILE A 131 7.08 1.63 0.74
N GLU A 132 7.72 0.51 0.43
CA GLU A 132 7.20 -0.81 0.73
C GLU A 132 7.42 -1.14 2.21
N VAL A 133 6.30 -1.33 2.91
CA VAL A 133 6.27 -1.65 4.33
C VAL A 133 5.85 -3.11 4.48
N PHE A 134 6.81 -3.98 4.83
CA PHE A 134 6.54 -5.38 5.09
C PHE A 134 6.02 -5.55 6.53
N ILE A 135 4.73 -5.87 6.65
CA ILE A 135 4.10 -6.25 7.92
C ILE A 135 4.20 -7.76 8.06
N ASP A 136 5.29 -8.16 8.69
CA ASP A 136 5.70 -9.54 8.89
C ASP A 136 5.05 -10.11 10.16
N VAL A 137 4.65 -11.37 10.05
CA VAL A 137 4.07 -12.15 11.12
C VAL A 137 4.19 -13.63 10.75
N PRO A 138 4.55 -14.52 11.69
CA PRO A 138 4.41 -15.96 11.47
C PRO A 138 2.96 -16.32 11.12
N ILE A 139 2.77 -17.29 10.22
CA ILE A 139 1.43 -17.68 9.80
C ILE A 139 0.59 -18.20 10.97
N GLU A 140 1.22 -18.88 11.93
CA GLU A 140 0.58 -19.41 13.13
C GLU A 140 -0.01 -18.28 14.00
N GLU A 141 0.67 -17.13 14.07
CA GLU A 141 0.18 -15.96 14.80
C GLU A 141 -0.93 -15.23 14.02
N ALA A 142 -0.83 -15.16 12.69
CA ALA A 142 -1.91 -14.64 11.86
C ALA A 142 -3.20 -15.47 11.98
N GLU A 143 -3.05 -16.81 12.02
CA GLU A 143 -4.14 -17.76 12.24
C GLU A 143 -4.78 -17.64 13.62
N LYS A 144 -3.99 -17.40 14.67
CA LYS A 144 -4.52 -17.16 16.02
C LYS A 144 -5.37 -15.89 16.09
N ARG A 145 -4.96 -14.84 15.36
CA ARG A 145 -5.68 -13.56 15.33
C ARG A 145 -7.03 -13.67 14.62
N ASP A 146 -7.08 -14.40 13.50
CA ASP A 146 -8.21 -14.61 12.56
C ASP A 146 -9.55 -13.88 12.86
N PRO A 147 -9.57 -12.53 12.82
CA PRO A 147 -10.70 -11.75 13.32
C PRO A 147 -11.95 -11.89 12.44
N LYS A 148 -11.76 -12.35 11.20
CA LYS A 148 -12.82 -12.56 10.20
C LYS A 148 -13.13 -14.05 9.97
N GLY A 149 -12.49 -14.97 10.69
CA GLY A 149 -12.67 -16.42 10.53
C GLY A 149 -12.22 -16.96 9.17
N LEU A 150 -11.37 -16.25 8.44
CA LEU A 150 -10.96 -16.58 7.08
C LEU A 150 -9.94 -17.72 7.04
N TYR A 151 -9.01 -17.77 8.00
CA TYR A 151 -8.05 -18.87 8.10
C TYR A 151 -8.76 -20.19 8.41
N LYS A 152 -9.75 -20.17 9.32
CA LYS A 152 -10.56 -21.35 9.63
C LYS A 152 -11.30 -21.86 8.39
N LYS A 153 -11.95 -20.98 7.63
CA LYS A 153 -12.65 -21.32 6.38
C LYS A 153 -11.71 -21.83 5.29
N ALA A 154 -10.52 -21.23 5.17
CA ALA A 154 -9.50 -21.68 4.22
C ALA A 154 -9.01 -23.10 4.52
N LYS A 155 -8.73 -23.42 5.80
CA LYS A 155 -8.35 -24.78 6.22
C LYS A 155 -9.45 -25.81 6.03
N ALA A 156 -10.71 -25.40 6.15
CA ALA A 156 -11.87 -26.24 5.84
C ALA A 156 -12.12 -26.44 4.33
N GLY A 157 -11.35 -25.77 3.46
CA GLY A 157 -11.51 -25.84 2.00
C GLY A 157 -12.66 -24.99 1.44
N GLU A 158 -13.33 -24.20 2.29
CA GLU A 158 -14.43 -23.31 1.89
C GLU A 158 -13.94 -22.10 1.09
N ILE A 159 -12.70 -21.65 1.36
CA ILE A 159 -12.04 -20.57 0.61
C ILE A 159 -10.85 -21.16 -0.15
N LYS A 160 -10.95 -21.18 -1.48
CA LYS A 160 -9.87 -21.61 -2.37
C LYS A 160 -8.81 -20.52 -2.52
N GLU A 161 -7.57 -20.94 -2.81
CA GLU A 161 -6.44 -20.06 -3.12
C GLU A 161 -6.13 -19.01 -2.04
N PHE A 162 -6.34 -19.35 -0.77
CA PHE A 162 -6.11 -18.42 0.33
C PHE A 162 -4.61 -18.23 0.58
N THR A 163 -4.14 -16.98 0.57
CA THR A 163 -2.73 -16.64 0.74
C THR A 163 -2.19 -17.12 2.08
N GLY A 164 -1.08 -17.87 2.04
CA GLY A 164 -0.44 -18.50 3.18
C GLY A 164 -0.91 -19.94 3.45
N ILE A 165 -2.08 -20.35 2.94
CA ILE A 165 -2.64 -21.69 3.14
C ILE A 165 -2.61 -22.52 1.85
N SER A 166 -3.32 -22.05 0.82
CA SER A 166 -3.45 -22.73 -0.48
C SER A 166 -2.97 -21.89 -1.66
N ALA A 167 -2.43 -20.69 -1.39
CA ALA A 167 -1.72 -19.84 -2.36
C ALA A 167 -0.49 -19.21 -1.69
N PRO A 168 0.59 -18.91 -2.45
CA PRO A 168 1.84 -18.40 -1.87
C PRO A 168 1.74 -16.94 -1.41
N TYR A 169 2.65 -16.58 -0.50
CA TYR A 169 3.02 -15.20 -0.19
C TYR A 169 4.53 -15.07 -0.40
N GLU A 170 4.95 -14.21 -1.32
CA GLU A 170 6.36 -13.94 -1.61
C GLU A 170 6.81 -12.75 -0.77
N ALA A 171 7.48 -13.01 0.35
CA ALA A 171 7.95 -11.98 1.26
C ALA A 171 8.90 -10.99 0.54
N PRO A 172 8.81 -9.68 0.82
CA PRO A 172 9.78 -8.70 0.30
C PRO A 172 11.19 -9.00 0.80
N GLU A 173 12.17 -9.02 -0.10
CA GLU A 173 13.59 -9.24 0.27
C GLU A 173 14.25 -7.98 0.82
N ASN A 174 13.91 -6.81 0.27
CA ASN A 174 14.49 -5.51 0.64
C ASN A 174 13.40 -4.43 0.73
N PRO A 175 12.40 -4.57 1.64
CA PRO A 175 11.42 -3.52 1.85
C PRO A 175 12.08 -2.27 2.47
N GLU A 176 11.54 -1.09 2.20
CA GLU A 176 12.01 0.14 2.84
C GLU A 176 11.81 0.14 4.36
N VAL A 177 10.74 -0.51 4.83
CA VAL A 177 10.44 -0.69 6.26
C VAL A 177 9.98 -2.13 6.51
N HIS A 178 10.54 -2.79 7.51
CA HIS A 178 10.15 -4.15 7.93
C HIS A 178 9.69 -4.13 9.39
N ILE A 179 8.46 -4.56 9.64
CA ILE A 179 7.85 -4.58 10.98
C ILE A 179 7.43 -6.01 11.32
N HIS A 180 7.94 -6.53 12.43
CA HIS A 180 7.49 -7.78 13.04
C HIS A 180 6.29 -7.51 13.96
N SER A 181 5.09 -7.62 13.40
CA SER A 181 3.84 -7.17 14.03
C SER A 181 3.42 -7.95 15.29
N GLU A 182 4.05 -9.07 15.58
CA GLU A 182 3.87 -9.85 16.81
C GLU A 182 4.74 -9.34 17.97
N LYS A 183 5.76 -8.52 17.67
CA LYS A 183 6.69 -7.94 18.66
C LYS A 183 6.62 -6.42 18.73
N THR A 184 5.94 -5.79 17.78
CA THR A 184 5.83 -4.34 17.66
C THR A 184 4.38 -3.92 17.86
N SER A 185 4.13 -3.02 18.80
CA SER A 185 2.82 -2.40 18.99
C SER A 185 2.42 -1.55 17.78
N VAL A 186 1.14 -1.21 17.68
CA VAL A 186 0.64 -0.36 16.59
C VAL A 186 1.27 1.03 16.65
N GLU A 187 1.41 1.58 17.86
CA GLU A 187 2.01 2.89 18.11
C GLU A 187 3.48 2.92 17.71
N GLU A 188 4.26 1.90 18.09
CA GLU A 188 5.67 1.77 17.68
C GLU A 188 5.81 1.62 16.17
N ALA A 189 4.94 0.83 15.52
CA ALA A 189 4.93 0.67 14.07
C ALA A 189 4.69 2.01 13.36
N VAL A 190 3.75 2.82 13.86
CA VAL A 190 3.50 4.18 13.35
C VAL A 190 4.75 5.05 13.51
N VAL A 191 5.39 5.04 14.68
CA VAL A 191 6.62 5.81 14.92
C VAL A 191 7.74 5.41 13.95
N ILE A 192 7.95 4.11 13.73
CA ILE A 192 8.97 3.60 12.79
C ILE A 192 8.71 4.13 11.38
N ILE A 193 7.47 4.04 10.90
CA ILE A 193 7.12 4.49 9.54
C ILE A 193 7.25 6.00 9.43
N THR A 194 6.70 6.78 10.38
CA THR A 194 6.80 8.24 10.38
C THR A 194 8.26 8.69 10.36
N LYS A 195 9.11 8.11 11.21
CA LYS A 195 10.54 8.42 11.27
C LYS A 195 11.23 8.14 9.93
N TYR A 196 10.93 7.02 9.28
CA TYR A 196 11.47 6.73 7.94
C TYR A 196 11.06 7.82 6.93
N LEU A 197 9.79 8.25 6.93
CA LEU A 197 9.31 9.29 6.03
C LEU A 197 9.97 10.66 6.31
N GLU A 198 10.25 10.98 7.56
CA GLU A 198 11.03 12.17 7.97
C GLU A 198 12.49 12.10 7.48
N GLU A 199 13.17 10.98 7.71
CA GLU A 199 14.57 10.77 7.29
C GLU A 199 14.75 10.84 5.76
N LYS A 200 13.71 10.47 5.00
CA LYS A 200 13.67 10.62 3.54
C LYS A 200 13.24 12.00 3.07
N GLY A 201 12.97 12.94 3.97
CA GLY A 201 12.55 14.30 3.66
C GLY A 201 11.19 14.37 2.94
N LEU A 202 10.32 13.41 3.22
CA LEU A 202 8.95 13.32 2.70
C LEU A 202 7.96 14.03 3.62
N LEU A 203 8.25 14.06 4.92
CA LEU A 203 7.53 14.88 5.88
C LEU A 203 8.34 16.14 6.18
N LYS A 204 7.67 17.29 6.18
CA LYS A 204 8.20 18.52 6.79
C LYS A 204 7.47 18.68 8.11
N MET A 205 8.08 18.20 9.19
CA MET A 205 7.58 18.51 10.52
C MET A 205 7.83 19.99 10.79
N GLY A 206 6.77 20.69 11.21
CA GLY A 206 6.82 22.11 11.55
C GLY A 206 7.61 22.39 12.82
#